data_AF-A0A3D1BGM7-F1
#
_entry.id   AF-A0A3D1BGM7-F1
#
_cell.length_a   1.000
_cell.length_b   1.000
_cell.length_c   1.000
_cell.angle_alpha   90.00
_cell.angle_beta   90.00
_cell.angle_gamma   90.00
#
_symmetry.space_group_name_H-M   'P 1'
#
loop_
_entity.id
_entity.type
_entity.pdbx_description
1 polymer ?
#
loop_
_entity_poly.entity_id
_entity_poly.type
_entity_poly.pdbx_seq_one_letter_code
_entity_poly.pdbx_strand_id
1 'polypeptide(L)'
;LVAIVSEAFFNMNEKLKSNGQEDLSGMLVAAGWVESLYLATLHADQANEELRTRIAEQKLVMEDVLDLVTSYEQSPELKAIVAQLQPIVTAFDAVEKEEANSNVSKSGGALIIGGGPSYTASEEVLSQITEAVGSVRNELIK
;
A
#
# COMPACT_ATOMS: atom_id res chain seq x y z
N LEU A 1 -0.33 5.63 20.47
CA LEU A 1 -0.48 4.23 20.01
C LEU A 1 0.11 4.05 18.62
N VAL A 2 -0.40 4.73 17.58
CA VAL A 2 0.13 4.65 16.20
C VAL A 2 1.64 4.90 16.13
N ALA A 3 2.15 5.97 16.75
CA ALA A 3 3.59 6.27 16.77
C ALA A 3 4.45 5.13 17.37
N ILE A 4 3.98 4.47 18.42
CA ILE A 4 4.69 3.37 19.08
C ILE A 4 4.70 2.13 18.18
N VAL A 5 3.58 1.83 17.53
CA VAL A 5 3.47 0.70 16.59
C VAL A 5 4.34 0.94 15.36
N SER A 6 4.33 2.16 14.82
CA SER A 6 5.21 2.55 13.71
C SER A 6 6.68 2.45 14.09
N GLU A 7 7.08 2.94 15.26
CA GLU A 7 8.47 2.85 15.74
C GLU A 7 8.90 1.38 15.92
N ALA A 8 8.05 0.54 16.50
CA ALA A 8 8.31 -0.89 16.63
C ALA A 8 8.48 -1.56 15.26
N PHE A 9 7.61 -1.24 14.29
CA PHE A 9 7.70 -1.73 12.92
C PHE A 9 9.02 -1.34 12.25
N PHE A 10 9.41 -0.06 12.31
CA PHE A 10 10.66 0.42 11.72
C PHE A 10 11.88 -0.22 12.38
N ASN A 11 11.90 -0.31 13.70
CA ASN A 11 13.00 -0.93 14.43
C ASN A 11 13.16 -2.43 14.08
N MET A 12 12.05 -3.16 13.94
CA MET A 12 12.07 -4.56 13.50
C MET A 12 12.59 -4.68 12.07
N ASN A 13 12.11 -3.82 11.17
CA ASN A 13 12.53 -3.84 9.77
C ASN A 13 14.04 -3.60 9.62
N GLU A 14 14.58 -2.58 10.29
CA GLU A 14 16.02 -2.29 10.32
C GLU A 14 16.83 -3.45 10.94
N LYS A 15 16.28 -4.09 11.97
CA LYS A 15 16.95 -5.23 12.60
C LYS A 15 17.02 -6.45 11.69
N LEU A 16 15.96 -6.74 10.94
CA LEU A 16 15.94 -7.84 9.96
C LEU A 16 16.95 -7.59 8.84
N LYS A 17 16.95 -6.39 8.26
CA LYS A 17 17.91 -5.99 7.21
C LYS A 17 19.36 -6.09 7.69
N SER A 18 19.68 -5.53 8.87
CA SER A 18 21.04 -5.57 9.43
C SER A 18 21.52 -6.98 9.77
N ASN A 19 20.61 -7.94 9.94
CA ASN A 19 20.93 -9.35 10.18
C ASN A 19 20.99 -10.18 8.88
N GLY A 20 20.81 -9.57 7.70
CA GLY A 20 20.76 -10.28 6.41
C GLY A 20 19.45 -11.06 6.18
N GLN A 21 18.40 -10.74 6.92
CA GLN A 21 17.06 -11.34 6.78
C GLN A 21 16.15 -10.44 5.94
N GLU A 22 16.63 -10.13 4.74
CA GLU A 22 16.00 -9.17 3.83
C GLU A 22 14.68 -9.69 3.26
N ASP A 23 14.57 -11.02 3.13
CA ASP A 23 13.34 -11.75 2.82
C ASP A 23 12.25 -11.51 3.88
N LEU A 24 12.58 -11.69 5.16
CA LEU A 24 11.67 -11.42 6.27
C LEU A 24 11.31 -9.93 6.37
N SER A 25 12.25 -9.04 6.05
CA SER A 25 12.00 -7.59 5.96
C SER A 25 10.99 -7.28 4.85
N GLY A 26 11.13 -7.87 3.66
CA GLY A 26 10.17 -7.73 2.57
C GLY A 26 8.78 -8.26 2.94
N MET A 27 8.71 -9.44 3.58
CA MET A 27 7.46 -10.00 4.09
C MET A 27 6.78 -9.08 5.10
N LEU A 28 7.55 -8.48 6.01
CA LEU A 28 7.04 -7.54 7.02
C LEU A 28 6.44 -6.29 6.36
N VAL A 29 7.10 -5.74 5.33
CA VAL A 29 6.58 -4.59 4.58
C VAL A 29 5.27 -4.94 3.86
N ALA A 30 5.22 -6.08 3.16
CA ALA A 30 4.00 -6.53 2.48
C ALA A 30 2.84 -6.74 3.46
N ALA A 31 3.08 -7.41 4.59
CA ALA A 31 2.06 -7.62 5.62
C ALA A 31 1.58 -6.30 6.25
N GLY A 32 2.50 -5.37 6.51
CA GLY A 32 2.17 -4.03 7.02
C GLY A 32 1.30 -3.23 6.05
N TRP A 33 1.58 -3.34 4.75
CA TRP A 33 0.78 -2.69 3.70
C TRP A 33 -0.63 -3.31 3.57
N VAL A 34 -0.76 -4.64 3.61
CA VAL A 34 -2.08 -5.30 3.58
C VAL A 34 -2.91 -4.86 4.80
N GLU A 35 -2.31 -4.80 5.98
CA GLU A 35 -3.01 -4.37 7.20
C GLU A 35 -3.42 -2.88 7.13
N SER A 36 -2.54 -1.99 6.66
CA SER A 36 -2.88 -0.58 6.52
C SER A 36 -4.01 -0.35 5.51
N LEU A 37 -3.98 -1.06 4.38
CA LEU A 37 -5.01 -0.99 3.37
C LEU A 37 -6.34 -1.56 3.88
N TYR A 38 -6.32 -2.67 4.62
CA TYR A 38 -7.53 -3.21 5.24
C TYR A 38 -8.17 -2.20 6.20
N LEU A 39 -7.36 -1.54 7.04
CA LEU A 39 -7.87 -0.54 7.96
C LEU A 39 -8.48 0.66 7.23
N ALA A 40 -7.90 1.04 6.08
CA ALA A 40 -8.45 2.10 5.24
C ALA A 40 -9.79 1.71 4.59
N THR A 41 -10.02 0.43 4.30
CA THR A 41 -11.22 -0.06 3.59
C THR A 41 -12.35 -0.53 4.52
N LEU A 42 -12.12 -0.64 5.84
CA LEU A 42 -13.11 -1.11 6.84
C LEU A 42 -14.47 -0.40 6.76
N HIS A 43 -14.48 0.88 6.41
CA HIS A 43 -15.68 1.72 6.26
C HIS A 43 -15.72 2.39 4.89
N ALA A 44 -15.26 1.69 3.86
CA ALA A 44 -15.25 2.20 2.48
C ALA A 44 -16.66 2.56 1.97
N ASP A 45 -17.70 1.90 2.48
CA ASP A 45 -19.12 2.18 2.21
C ASP A 45 -19.59 3.54 2.76
N GLN A 46 -18.87 4.07 3.75
CA GLN A 46 -19.12 5.37 4.37
C GLN A 46 -18.00 6.38 4.07
N ALA A 47 -17.09 6.05 3.15
CA ALA A 47 -15.93 6.86 2.84
C ALA A 47 -16.35 8.18 2.17
N ASN A 48 -15.85 9.29 2.71
CA ASN A 48 -15.89 10.56 2.01
C ASN A 48 -14.92 10.54 0.81
N GLU A 49 -15.06 11.50 -0.11
CA GLU A 49 -14.20 11.61 -1.30
C GLU A 49 -12.71 11.62 -0.96
N GLU A 50 -12.32 12.23 0.17
CA GLU A 50 -10.92 12.23 0.62
C GLU A 50 -10.42 10.82 0.92
N LEU A 51 -11.15 10.03 1.71
CA LEU A 51 -10.78 8.65 2.01
C LEU A 51 -10.80 7.77 0.76
N ARG A 52 -11.78 7.94 -0.13
CA ARG A 52 -11.83 7.24 -1.42
C ARG A 52 -10.58 7.51 -2.25
N THR A 53 -10.16 8.77 -2.31
CA THR A 53 -8.92 9.20 -2.98
C THR A 53 -7.71 8.56 -2.32
N ARG A 54 -7.62 8.56 -0.98
CA ARG A 54 -6.51 7.93 -0.25
C ARG A 54 -6.39 6.44 -0.51
N ILE A 55 -7.51 5.73 -0.64
CA ILE A 55 -7.54 4.30 -0.99
C ILE A 55 -7.07 4.12 -2.43
N ALA A 56 -7.55 4.93 -3.37
CA ALA A 56 -7.13 4.88 -4.78
C ALA A 56 -5.62 5.15 -4.95
N GLU A 57 -5.08 6.13 -4.21
CA GLU A 57 -3.64 6.45 -4.17
C GLU A 57 -2.77 5.27 -3.69
N GLN A 58 -3.33 4.28 -2.98
CA GLN A 58 -2.57 3.09 -2.58
C GLN A 58 -2.12 2.23 -3.77
N LYS A 59 -2.62 2.49 -5.00
CA LYS A 59 -2.06 1.90 -6.23
C LYS A 59 -0.56 2.19 -6.37
N LEU A 60 -0.14 3.41 -6.05
CA LEU A 60 1.29 3.78 -6.12
C LEU A 60 2.11 3.03 -5.05
N VAL A 61 1.56 2.95 -3.84
CA VAL A 61 2.20 2.23 -2.73
C VAL A 61 2.28 0.73 -3.01
N MET A 62 1.26 0.17 -3.67
CA MET A 62 1.24 -1.22 -4.11
C MET A 62 2.38 -1.51 -5.10
N GLU A 63 2.59 -0.64 -6.08
CA GLU A 63 3.70 -0.76 -7.03
C GLU A 63 5.05 -0.78 -6.29
N ASP A 64 5.27 0.15 -5.34
CA ASP A 64 6.48 0.18 -4.51
C ASP A 64 6.67 -1.09 -3.67
N VAL A 65 5.59 -1.63 -3.10
CA VAL A 65 5.61 -2.87 -2.31
C VAL A 65 5.98 -4.06 -3.20
N LEU A 66 5.38 -4.17 -4.38
CA LEU A 66 5.68 -5.23 -5.36
C LEU A 66 7.13 -5.16 -5.83
N ASP A 67 7.64 -3.97 -6.15
CA ASP A 67 9.04 -3.78 -6.55
C ASP A 67 10.00 -4.20 -5.43
N LEU A 68 9.70 -3.84 -4.18
CA LEU A 68 10.49 -4.26 -3.03
C LEU A 68 10.52 -5.78 -2.90
N VAL A 69 9.36 -6.46 -2.87
CA VAL A 69 9.33 -7.91 -2.64
C VAL A 69 9.85 -8.71 -3.83
N THR A 70 9.75 -8.19 -5.05
CA THR A 70 10.31 -8.83 -6.24
C THR A 70 11.80 -8.60 -6.40
N SER A 71 12.37 -7.53 -5.83
CA SER A 71 13.83 -7.28 -5.88
C SER A 71 14.68 -8.40 -5.26
N TYR A 72 14.07 -9.28 -4.46
CA TYR A 72 14.67 -10.46 -3.85
C TYR A 72 14.23 -11.76 -4.56
N GLU A 73 14.36 -11.81 -5.89
CA GLU A 73 13.85 -12.88 -6.79
C GLU A 73 14.26 -14.33 -6.42
N GLN A 74 15.19 -14.53 -5.49
CA GLN A 74 15.66 -15.86 -5.08
C GLN A 74 14.89 -16.45 -3.90
N SER A 75 14.11 -15.68 -3.14
CA SER A 75 13.35 -16.20 -1.98
C SER A 75 12.04 -16.87 -2.44
N PRO A 76 11.85 -18.18 -2.19
CA PRO A 76 10.56 -18.85 -2.41
C PRO A 76 9.42 -18.24 -1.60
N GLU A 77 9.70 -17.74 -0.41
CA GLU A 77 8.74 -17.12 0.51
C GLU A 77 8.20 -15.82 -0.08
N LEU A 78 9.08 -14.95 -0.60
CA LEU A 78 8.64 -13.72 -1.24
C LEU A 78 7.89 -13.96 -2.56
N LYS A 79 8.23 -15.02 -3.31
CA LYS A 79 7.41 -15.44 -4.46
C LYS A 79 6.00 -15.84 -4.05
N ALA A 80 5.86 -16.54 -2.91
CA ALA A 80 4.55 -16.90 -2.38
C ALA A 80 3.76 -15.65 -1.96
N ILE A 81 4.41 -14.67 -1.32
CA ILE A 81 3.78 -13.38 -0.98
C ILE A 81 3.29 -12.66 -2.24
N VAL A 82 4.11 -12.52 -3.28
CA VAL A 82 3.70 -11.89 -4.55
C VAL A 82 2.46 -12.57 -5.12
N ALA A 83 2.43 -13.91 -5.14
CA ALA A 83 1.28 -14.65 -5.61
C ALA A 83 0.02 -14.41 -4.75
N GLN A 84 0.17 -14.27 -3.43
CA GLN A 84 -0.92 -13.96 -2.51
C GLN A 84 -1.45 -12.53 -2.66
N LEU A 85 -0.60 -11.57 -3.07
CA LEU A 85 -1.03 -10.19 -3.29
C LEU A 85 -1.81 -10.01 -4.61
N GLN A 86 -1.71 -10.96 -5.54
CA GLN A 86 -2.28 -10.85 -6.89
C GLN A 86 -3.77 -10.46 -6.93
N PRO A 87 -4.67 -10.96 -6.05
CA PRO A 87 -6.06 -10.51 -6.03
C PRO A 87 -6.21 -9.01 -5.75
N ILE A 88 -5.37 -8.44 -4.87
CA ILE A 88 -5.35 -7.00 -4.58
C ILE A 88 -4.83 -6.25 -5.82
N VAL A 89 -3.76 -6.75 -6.44
CA VAL A 89 -3.20 -6.15 -7.68
C VAL A 89 -4.28 -6.05 -8.76
N THR A 90 -4.99 -7.14 -9.00
CA THR A 90 -6.07 -7.17 -10.00
C THR A 90 -7.22 -6.21 -9.65
N ALA A 91 -7.56 -6.03 -8.38
CA ALA A 91 -8.57 -5.05 -7.98
C ALA A 91 -8.12 -3.59 -8.26
N PHE A 92 -6.82 -3.30 -8.14
CA PHE A 92 -6.26 -1.99 -8.44
C PHE A 92 -6.08 -1.70 -9.94
N ASP A 93 -6.18 -2.70 -10.83
CA ASP A 93 -6.12 -2.48 -12.28
C ASP A 93 -7.21 -1.51 -12.76
N ALA A 94 -8.38 -1.53 -12.12
CA ALA A 94 -9.52 -0.67 -12.44
C ALA A 94 -9.44 0.75 -11.83
N VAL A 95 -8.43 1.05 -11.01
CA VAL A 95 -8.20 2.42 -10.53
C VAL A 95 -7.65 3.27 -11.67
N GLU A 96 -8.36 4.35 -11.96
CA GLU A 96 -7.99 5.30 -12.99
C GLU A 96 -6.87 6.22 -12.48
N LYS A 97 -5.91 6.49 -13.36
CA LYS A 97 -4.80 7.41 -13.11
C LYS A 97 -4.84 8.50 -14.16
N GLU A 98 -5.04 9.75 -13.74
CA GLU A 98 -4.87 10.90 -14.64
C GLU A 98 -3.52 11.54 -14.39
N GLU A 99 -2.66 11.57 -15.42
CA GLU A 99 -1.37 12.22 -15.33
C GLU A 99 -1.54 13.74 -15.22
N ALA A 100 -0.89 14.36 -14.24
CA ALA A 100 -0.83 15.81 -14.13
C ALA A 100 0.55 16.28 -13.69
N ASN A 101 0.95 17.46 -14.17
CA ASN A 101 2.23 18.06 -13.82
C ASN A 101 2.26 18.49 -12.36
N SER A 102 3.36 18.22 -11.67
CA SER A 102 3.63 18.86 -10.39
C SER A 102 3.82 20.37 -10.60
N ASN A 103 3.27 21.16 -9.70
CA ASN A 103 3.48 22.58 -9.61
C ASN A 103 4.22 22.92 -8.31
N VAL A 104 5.07 23.93 -8.36
CA VAL A 104 5.77 24.44 -7.18
C VAL A 104 5.34 25.88 -6.97
N SER A 105 4.75 26.15 -5.81
CA SER A 105 4.33 27.48 -5.40
C SER A 105 4.98 27.85 -4.07
N LYS A 106 5.00 29.15 -3.75
CA LYS A 106 5.57 29.66 -2.51
C LYS A 106 4.48 30.40 -1.75
N SER A 107 4.16 29.95 -0.53
CA SER A 107 3.16 30.57 0.34
C SER A 107 3.71 30.67 1.75
N GLY A 108 3.65 31.87 2.36
CA GLY A 108 4.08 32.09 3.74
C GLY A 108 5.55 31.72 4.05
N GLY A 109 6.43 31.68 3.05
CA GLY A 109 7.83 31.27 3.21
C GLY A 109 8.08 29.77 3.05
N ALA A 110 7.04 28.94 2.95
CA ALA A 110 7.13 27.52 2.63
C ALA A 110 7.07 27.28 1.11
N LEU A 111 7.83 26.29 0.63
CA LEU A 111 7.64 25.72 -0.71
C LEU A 111 6.48 24.72 -0.63
N ILE A 112 5.42 24.97 -1.40
CA ILE A 112 4.30 24.07 -1.57
C ILE A 112 4.47 23.38 -2.92
N ILE A 113 4.68 22.06 -2.89
CA ILE A 113 4.65 21.21 -4.07
C ILE A 113 3.23 20.66 -4.17
N GLY A 114 2.51 21.06 -5.21
CA GLY A 114 1.16 20.57 -5.53
C GLY A 114 1.12 19.88 -6.89
N GLY A 115 -0.05 19.41 -7.30
CA GLY A 115 -0.19 18.62 -8.53
C GLY A 115 0.41 17.22 -8.41
N GLY A 116 0.65 16.57 -9.55
CA GLY A 116 0.96 15.14 -9.63
C GLY A 116 -0.26 14.32 -10.07
N PRO A 117 -0.08 13.03 -10.38
CA PRO A 117 -1.17 12.20 -10.90
C PRO A 117 -2.31 12.10 -9.89
N SER A 118 -3.55 12.16 -10.39
CA SER A 118 -4.75 11.87 -9.60
C SER A 118 -5.11 10.39 -9.74
N TYR A 119 -5.64 9.82 -8.66
CA TYR A 119 -6.15 8.45 -8.64
C TYR A 119 -7.61 8.46 -8.23
N THR A 120 -8.46 7.81 -9.03
CA THR A 120 -9.91 7.75 -8.78
C THR A 120 -10.40 6.31 -8.84
N ALA A 121 -11.38 6.01 -8.00
CA ALA A 121 -12.01 4.69 -7.90
C ALA A 121 -13.52 4.85 -7.77
N SER A 122 -14.26 4.13 -8.61
CA SER A 122 -15.72 4.03 -8.48
C SER A 122 -16.09 3.27 -7.19
N GLU A 123 -17.37 3.31 -6.80
CA GLU A 123 -17.84 2.55 -5.63
C GLU A 123 -17.64 1.04 -5.84
N GLU A 124 -17.85 0.56 -7.07
CA GLU A 124 -17.63 -0.83 -7.45
C GLU A 124 -16.15 -1.22 -7.32
N VAL A 125 -15.23 -0.36 -7.76
CA VAL A 125 -13.79 -0.60 -7.64
C VAL A 125 -13.37 -0.62 -6.17
N LEU A 126 -13.87 0.31 -5.34
CA LEU A 126 -13.61 0.30 -3.90
C LEU A 126 -14.14 -0.96 -3.21
N SER A 127 -15.31 -1.46 -3.62
CA SER A 127 -15.85 -2.73 -3.10
C SER A 127 -14.93 -3.90 -3.47
N GLN A 128 -14.45 -3.97 -4.72
CA GLN A 128 -13.53 -5.00 -5.18
C GLN A 128 -12.20 -4.98 -4.41
N ILE A 129 -11.64 -3.79 -4.18
CA ILE A 129 -10.43 -3.62 -3.36
C ILE A 129 -10.69 -4.10 -1.92
N THR A 130 -11.82 -3.70 -1.32
CA THR A 130 -12.19 -4.08 0.05
C THR A 130 -12.31 -5.60 0.20
N GLU A 131 -12.99 -6.26 -0.74
CA GLU A 131 -13.15 -7.72 -0.75
C GLU A 131 -11.82 -8.45 -0.93
N ALA A 132 -11.01 -8.02 -1.91
CA ALA A 132 -9.70 -8.62 -2.19
C ALA A 132 -8.76 -8.53 -0.97
N VAL A 133 -8.69 -7.35 -0.35
CA VAL A 133 -7.87 -7.10 0.83
C VAL A 133 -8.35 -7.91 2.03
N GLY A 134 -9.66 -8.00 2.25
CA GLY A 134 -10.25 -8.85 3.28
C GLY A 134 -9.90 -10.32 3.09
N SER A 135 -9.95 -10.82 1.86
CA SER A 135 -9.59 -12.20 1.53
C SER A 135 -8.11 -12.48 1.81
N VAL A 136 -7.20 -11.65 1.27
CA VAL A 136 -5.75 -11.82 1.42
C VAL A 136 -5.33 -11.72 2.89
N ARG A 137 -5.86 -10.75 3.64
CA ARG A 137 -5.61 -10.63 5.08
C ARG A 137 -5.97 -11.92 5.83
N ASN A 138 -7.13 -12.51 5.52
CA ASN A 138 -7.60 -13.73 6.18
C ASN A 138 -6.77 -14.97 5.81
N GLU A 139 -6.10 -14.96 4.67
CA GLU A 139 -5.16 -16.02 4.28
C GLU A 139 -3.80 -15.86 4.97
N LEU A 140 -3.33 -14.63 5.16
CA LEU A 140 -2.06 -14.33 5.84
C LEU A 140 -2.08 -14.58 7.36
N ILE A 141 -3.27 -14.59 7.99
CA ILE A 141 -3.46 -14.77 9.45
C ILE A 141 -3.64 -16.25 9.85
N LYS A 142 -3.69 -17.19 8.90
CA LYS A 142 -3.94 -18.63 9.19
C LYS A 142 -2.72 -19.39 9.72
#